data_AF-A0A3S9QJF9-F1
#
_entry.id   AF-A0A3S9QJF9-F1
#
_cell.length_a   1.000
_cell.length_b   1.000
_cell.length_c   1.000
_cell.angle_alpha   90.00
_cell.angle_beta   90.00
_cell.angle_gamma   90.00
#
_symmetry.space_group_name_H-M   'P 1'
#
loop_
_entity.id
_entity.type
_entity.pdbx_description
1 polymer ?
#
loop_
_entity_poly.entity_id
_entity_poly.type
_entity_poly.pdbx_seq_one_letter_code
_entity_poly.pdbx_strand_id
1 'polypeptide(L)'
;MGKIKTLVKIATTAGPAVYSIVRTYGPQIRRIMKENPELFETMKNRVSALAGAGSSKRGTAKLKARVGVLREQTTYLYGTANNAMVAEQATAWRKELDLLENSLPVVATMKGKTRRGKIRELESRIDDLAAKILAMTLQDDIEDAEIVEEK
;
A
#
# COMPACT_ATOMS: atom_id res chain seq x y z
N MET A 1 -8.16 7.64 21.89
CA MET A 1 -7.59 6.38 21.32
C MET A 1 -6.16 6.66 20.90
N GLY A 2 -5.20 5.79 21.20
CA GLY A 2 -3.80 6.01 20.79
C GLY A 2 -3.59 5.92 19.27
N LYS A 3 -2.66 6.72 18.73
CA LYS A 3 -2.36 6.82 17.28
C LYS A 3 -2.14 5.46 16.61
N ILE A 4 -1.43 4.54 17.27
CA ILE A 4 -1.19 3.17 16.78
C ILE A 4 -2.50 2.38 16.61
N LYS A 5 -3.42 2.48 17.58
CA LYS A 5 -4.72 1.80 17.48
C LYS A 5 -5.54 2.32 16.29
N THR A 6 -5.44 3.61 16.01
CA THR A 6 -6.05 4.23 14.83
C THR A 6 -5.43 3.67 13.55
N LEU A 7 -4.10 3.61 13.46
CA LEU A 7 -3.40 3.04 12.30
C LEU A 7 -3.81 1.59 12.03
N VAL A 8 -3.86 0.75 13.07
CA VAL A 8 -4.30 -0.65 12.95
C VAL A 8 -5.72 -0.74 12.39
N LYS A 9 -6.64 0.10 12.88
CA LYS A 9 -8.03 0.13 12.37
C LYS A 9 -8.10 0.53 10.89
N ILE A 10 -7.29 1.51 10.49
CA ILE A 10 -7.21 1.94 9.09
C ILE A 10 -6.63 0.81 8.23
N ALA A 11 -5.57 0.14 8.70
CA ALA A 11 -4.95 -0.98 8.00
C ALA A 11 -5.92 -2.14 7.76
N THR A 12 -6.77 -2.47 8.75
CA THR A 12 -7.84 -3.46 8.58
C THR A 12 -8.81 -3.09 7.45
N THR A 13 -9.04 -1.80 7.22
CA THR A 13 -9.88 -1.32 6.12
C THR A 13 -9.14 -1.33 4.78
N ALA A 14 -7.82 -1.07 4.80
CA ALA A 14 -6.97 -1.10 3.62
C ALA A 14 -6.83 -2.52 3.03
N GLY A 15 -6.83 -3.54 3.89
CA GLY A 15 -6.94 -4.96 3.54
C GLY A 15 -6.09 -5.87 4.45
N PRO A 16 -6.34 -7.20 4.42
CA PRO A 16 -5.71 -8.14 5.35
C PRO A 16 -4.18 -8.20 5.26
N ALA A 17 -3.60 -8.12 4.07
CA ALA A 17 -2.14 -8.12 3.89
C ALA A 17 -1.53 -6.82 4.46
N VAL A 18 -2.16 -5.67 4.23
CA VAL A 18 -1.74 -4.38 4.80
C VAL A 18 -1.80 -4.40 6.33
N TYR A 19 -2.89 -4.95 6.90
CA TYR A 19 -2.99 -5.16 8.35
C TYR A 19 -1.85 -6.03 8.88
N SER A 20 -1.49 -7.11 8.17
CA SER A 20 -0.37 -7.98 8.54
C SER A 20 0.94 -7.19 8.62
N ILE A 21 1.25 -6.37 7.60
CA ILE A 21 2.45 -5.52 7.60
C ILE A 21 2.47 -4.54 8.77
N VAL A 22 1.39 -3.79 9.00
CA VAL A 22 1.30 -2.84 10.12
C VAL A 22 1.47 -3.54 11.48
N ARG A 23 1.00 -4.78 11.61
CA ARG A 23 1.18 -5.58 12.82
C ARG A 23 2.63 -6.06 12.97
N THR A 24 3.23 -6.58 11.90
CA THR A 24 4.61 -7.10 11.87
C THR A 24 5.62 -6.00 12.20
N TYR A 25 5.50 -4.84 11.57
CA TYR A 25 6.35 -3.67 11.83
C TYR A 25 5.87 -2.83 13.03
N GLY A 26 4.95 -3.36 13.83
CA GLY A 26 4.33 -2.64 14.94
C GLY A 26 5.33 -1.98 15.88
N PRO A 27 6.35 -2.69 16.40
CA PRO A 27 7.40 -2.11 17.26
C PRO A 27 8.15 -0.95 16.60
N GLN A 28 8.60 -1.12 15.36
CA GLN A 28 9.35 -0.13 14.58
C GLN A 28 8.48 1.11 14.30
N ILE A 29 7.22 0.91 13.94
CA ILE A 29 6.25 2.01 13.79
C ILE A 29 6.08 2.79 15.10
N ARG A 30 6.14 2.14 16.28
CA ARG A 30 6.11 2.87 17.56
C ARG A 30 7.36 3.70 17.78
N ARG A 31 8.52 3.21 17.31
CA ARG A 31 9.81 3.91 17.37
C ARG A 31 9.76 5.15 16.48
N ILE A 32 9.41 4.98 15.20
CA ILE A 32 9.18 6.08 14.24
C ILE A 32 8.20 7.11 14.79
N MET A 33 7.08 6.68 15.40
CA MET A 33 6.10 7.61 15.97
C MET A 33 6.68 8.54 17.06
N LYS A 34 7.72 8.10 17.78
CA LYS A 34 8.39 8.89 18.82
C LYS A 34 9.53 9.74 18.25
N GLU A 35 10.34 9.15 17.38
CA GLU A 35 11.59 9.74 16.88
C GLU A 35 11.36 10.62 15.65
N ASN A 36 10.43 10.25 14.79
CA ASN A 36 10.07 10.98 13.57
C ASN A 36 8.53 10.99 13.37
N PRO A 37 7.80 11.87 14.09
CA PRO A 37 6.35 11.92 14.01
C PRO A 37 5.83 12.33 12.62
N GLU A 38 6.60 13.08 11.83
CA GLU A 38 6.24 13.47 10.46
C GLU A 38 6.21 12.26 9.52
N LEU A 39 7.21 11.39 9.63
CA LEU A 39 7.28 10.13 8.90
C LEU A 39 6.13 9.19 9.29
N PHE A 40 5.81 9.11 10.58
CA PHE A 40 4.62 8.38 11.03
C PHE A 40 3.32 8.90 10.40
N GLU A 41 3.11 10.22 10.37
CA GLU A 41 1.91 10.79 9.73
C GLU A 41 1.91 10.55 8.22
N THR A 42 3.07 10.58 7.55
CA THR A 42 3.20 10.23 6.13
C THR A 42 2.77 8.79 5.86
N MET A 43 3.30 7.84 6.64
CA MET A 43 2.88 6.43 6.56
C MET A 43 1.38 6.28 6.83
N LYS A 44 0.86 6.92 7.89
CA LYS A 44 -0.57 6.87 8.22
C LYS A 44 -1.43 7.43 7.09
N ASN A 45 -1.01 8.51 6.43
CA ASN A 45 -1.70 9.08 5.29
C ASN A 45 -1.72 8.12 4.09
N ARG A 46 -0.61 7.43 3.81
CA ARG A 46 -0.54 6.39 2.76
C ARG A 46 -1.53 5.25 3.01
N VAL A 47 -1.56 4.72 4.24
CA VAL A 47 -2.51 3.65 4.62
C VAL A 47 -3.95 4.15 4.59
N SER A 48 -4.19 5.40 4.99
CA SER A 48 -5.51 6.04 4.96
C SER A 48 -6.02 6.27 3.54
N ALA A 49 -5.16 6.72 2.64
CA ALA A 49 -5.50 6.89 1.22
C ALA A 49 -5.95 5.57 0.60
N LEU A 50 -5.23 4.48 0.90
CA LEU A 50 -5.59 3.14 0.42
C LEU A 50 -6.90 2.63 1.03
N ALA A 51 -7.10 2.81 2.34
CA ALA A 51 -8.34 2.43 3.02
C ALA A 51 -9.57 3.21 2.52
N GLY A 52 -9.38 4.50 2.20
CA GLY A 52 -10.43 5.36 1.65
C GLY A 52 -10.68 5.18 0.16
N ALA A 53 -9.75 4.56 -0.57
CA ALA A 53 -9.79 4.45 -2.02
C ALA A 53 -11.04 3.70 -2.51
N GLY A 54 -11.94 4.46 -3.16
CA GLY A 54 -13.18 3.90 -3.69
C GLY A 54 -14.16 3.42 -2.61
N SER A 55 -14.14 4.00 -1.42
CA SER A 55 -15.05 3.68 -0.30
C SER A 55 -16.55 3.77 -0.69
N SER A 56 -16.89 4.69 -1.59
CA SER A 56 -18.25 4.83 -2.17
C SER A 56 -18.49 3.97 -3.42
N LYS A 57 -17.47 3.28 -3.92
CA LYS A 57 -17.49 2.49 -5.17
C LYS A 57 -17.58 1.00 -4.86
N ARG A 58 -17.95 0.20 -5.86
CA ARG A 58 -18.05 -1.28 -5.76
C ARG A 58 -17.38 -1.96 -6.95
N GLY A 59 -16.98 -3.22 -6.75
CA GLY A 59 -16.40 -4.06 -7.80
C GLY A 59 -15.18 -3.42 -8.47
N THR A 60 -15.11 -3.49 -9.80
CA THR A 60 -13.98 -3.00 -10.60
C THR A 60 -13.71 -1.51 -10.42
N ALA A 61 -14.74 -0.69 -10.15
CA ALA A 61 -14.56 0.74 -9.90
C ALA A 61 -13.85 1.03 -8.56
N LYS A 62 -14.07 0.18 -7.53
CA LYS A 62 -13.32 0.25 -6.27
C LYS A 62 -11.87 -0.17 -6.48
N LEU A 63 -11.65 -1.27 -7.21
CA LEU A 63 -10.31 -1.76 -7.52
C LEU A 63 -9.49 -0.73 -8.32
N LYS A 64 -10.10 -0.06 -9.30
CA LYS A 64 -9.46 1.02 -10.06
C LYS A 64 -8.97 2.15 -9.16
N ALA A 65 -9.79 2.56 -8.19
CA ALA A 65 -9.41 3.61 -7.24
C ALA A 65 -8.22 3.18 -6.36
N ARG A 66 -8.21 1.92 -5.88
CA ARG A 66 -7.07 1.38 -5.10
C ARG A 66 -5.79 1.34 -5.95
N VAL A 67 -5.88 0.87 -7.20
CA VAL A 67 -4.73 0.85 -8.12
C VAL A 67 -4.17 2.26 -8.34
N GLY A 68 -5.04 3.26 -8.52
CA GLY A 68 -4.61 4.67 -8.64
C GLY A 68 -3.76 5.14 -7.46
N VAL A 69 -4.22 4.90 -6.23
CA VAL A 69 -3.45 5.24 -5.02
C VAL A 69 -2.11 4.52 -4.97
N LEU A 70 -2.08 3.22 -5.31
CA LEU A 70 -0.83 2.47 -5.33
C LEU A 70 0.14 2.99 -6.40
N ARG A 71 -0.34 3.41 -7.57
CA ARG A 71 0.53 4.02 -8.60
C ARG A 71 1.19 5.30 -8.11
N GLU A 72 0.45 6.15 -7.41
CA GLU A 72 0.98 7.37 -6.81
C GLU A 72 2.07 7.04 -5.77
N GLN A 73 1.78 6.07 -4.89
CA GLN A 73 2.74 5.62 -3.87
C GLN A 73 4.00 5.01 -4.47
N THR A 74 3.88 4.15 -5.49
CA THR A 74 5.03 3.56 -6.17
C THR A 74 5.82 4.60 -6.97
N THR A 75 5.16 5.62 -7.52
CA THR A 75 5.84 6.73 -8.20
C THR A 75 6.66 7.55 -7.22
N TYR A 76 6.10 7.83 -6.04
CA TYR A 76 6.84 8.49 -4.97
C TYR A 76 8.05 7.66 -4.54
N LEU A 77 7.86 6.36 -4.25
CA LEU A 77 8.94 5.46 -3.85
C LEU A 77 10.06 5.40 -4.89
N TYR A 78 9.71 5.38 -6.18
CA TYR A 78 10.71 5.45 -7.25
C TYR A 78 11.48 6.78 -7.22
N GLY A 79 10.78 7.90 -7.00
CA GLY A 79 11.40 9.24 -6.97
C GLY A 79 12.29 9.47 -5.76
N THR A 80 12.08 8.74 -4.66
CA THR A 80 12.89 8.82 -3.44
C THR A 80 13.90 7.69 -3.30
N ALA A 81 13.94 6.75 -4.25
CA ALA A 81 14.83 5.59 -4.16
C ALA A 81 16.29 6.01 -4.01
N ASN A 82 16.91 5.60 -2.90
CA ASN A 82 18.33 5.82 -2.59
C ASN A 82 19.26 4.81 -3.29
N ASN A 83 18.71 3.72 -3.83
CA ASN A 83 19.46 2.66 -4.51
C ASN A 83 18.71 2.07 -5.72
N ALA A 84 19.48 1.42 -6.61
CA ALA A 84 18.97 0.86 -7.86
C ALA A 84 17.94 -0.25 -7.65
N MET A 85 18.08 -1.06 -6.59
CA MET A 85 17.17 -2.16 -6.30
C MET A 85 15.76 -1.66 -5.97
N VAL A 86 15.63 -0.59 -5.17
CA VAL A 86 14.33 0.04 -4.86
C VAL A 86 13.70 0.62 -6.12
N ALA A 87 14.49 1.30 -6.96
CA ALA A 87 14.01 1.88 -8.23
C ALA A 87 13.52 0.81 -9.22
N GLU A 88 14.26 -0.30 -9.36
CA GLU A 88 13.88 -1.44 -10.19
C GLU A 88 12.58 -2.09 -9.68
N GLN A 89 12.49 -2.31 -8.36
CA GLN A 89 11.31 -2.93 -7.76
C GLN A 89 10.06 -2.05 -7.90
N ALA A 90 10.19 -0.74 -7.70
CA ALA A 90 9.11 0.22 -7.93
C ALA A 90 8.67 0.22 -9.41
N THR A 91 9.61 0.11 -10.35
CA THR A 91 9.31 -0.01 -11.78
C THR A 91 8.54 -1.30 -12.09
N ALA A 92 8.92 -2.42 -11.49
CA ALA A 92 8.22 -3.69 -11.64
C ALA A 92 6.78 -3.60 -11.12
N TRP A 93 6.57 -3.01 -9.94
CA TRP A 93 5.22 -2.83 -9.39
C TRP A 93 4.36 -1.88 -10.22
N ARG A 94 4.92 -0.82 -10.83
CA ARG A 94 4.18 0.02 -11.77
C ARG A 94 3.63 -0.80 -12.95
N LYS A 95 4.46 -1.68 -13.53
CA LYS A 95 4.03 -2.59 -14.61
C LYS A 95 2.94 -3.55 -14.14
N GLU A 96 3.06 -4.11 -12.94
CA GLU A 96 2.01 -4.98 -12.38
C GLU A 96 0.69 -4.22 -12.15
N LEU A 97 0.75 -3.00 -11.65
CA LEU A 97 -0.41 -2.13 -11.46
C LEU A 97 -1.07 -1.76 -12.80
N ASP A 98 -0.28 -1.50 -13.85
CA ASP A 98 -0.78 -1.28 -15.22
C ASP A 98 -1.54 -2.51 -15.73
N LEU A 99 -0.99 -3.71 -15.56
CA LEU A 99 -1.64 -4.96 -15.96
C LEU A 99 -2.95 -5.19 -15.18
N LEU A 100 -2.96 -4.91 -13.88
CA LEU A 100 -4.17 -5.00 -13.05
C LEU A 100 -5.23 -4.02 -13.53
N GLU A 101 -4.87 -2.75 -13.77
CA GLU A 101 -5.79 -1.73 -14.26
C GLU A 101 -6.40 -2.10 -15.61
N ASN A 102 -5.56 -2.56 -16.55
CA ASN A 102 -5.96 -2.97 -17.90
C ASN A 102 -6.89 -4.21 -17.89
N SER A 103 -6.83 -5.04 -16.85
CA SER A 103 -7.73 -6.19 -16.71
C SER A 103 -9.14 -5.81 -16.23
N LEU A 104 -9.32 -4.64 -15.60
CA LEU A 104 -10.58 -4.25 -14.98
C LEU A 104 -11.75 -4.10 -15.96
N PRO A 105 -11.60 -3.51 -17.16
CA PRO A 105 -12.67 -3.47 -18.16
C PRO A 105 -13.12 -4.86 -18.60
N VAL A 106 -12.18 -5.79 -18.78
CA VAL A 106 -12.47 -7.19 -19.16
C VAL A 106 -13.29 -7.88 -18.08
N VAL A 107 -12.92 -7.70 -16.80
CA VAL A 107 -13.70 -8.26 -15.68
C VAL A 107 -15.08 -7.59 -15.55
N ALA A 108 -15.22 -6.32 -15.93
CA ALA A 108 -16.47 -5.60 -15.86
C ALA A 108 -17.54 -6.14 -16.84
N THR A 109 -17.13 -6.69 -17.99
CA THR A 109 -18.05 -7.29 -18.99
C THR A 109 -18.48 -8.72 -18.64
N MET A 110 -17.76 -9.39 -17.72
CA MET A 110 -18.12 -10.73 -17.24
C MET A 110 -19.43 -10.73 -16.45
N LYS A 111 -20.10 -11.89 -16.38
CA LYS A 111 -21.37 -12.05 -15.66
C LYS A 111 -21.26 -13.02 -14.47
N GLY A 112 -22.15 -12.82 -13.50
CA GLY A 112 -22.45 -13.78 -12.43
C GLY A 112 -21.25 -14.22 -11.58
N LYS A 113 -21.09 -15.54 -11.42
CA LYS A 113 -20.07 -16.16 -10.54
C LYS A 113 -18.65 -15.89 -11.04
N THR A 114 -18.42 -15.92 -12.35
CA THR A 114 -17.11 -15.67 -12.96
C THR A 114 -16.59 -14.27 -12.65
N ARG A 115 -17.44 -13.25 -12.81
CA ARG A 115 -17.08 -11.86 -12.44
C ARG A 115 -16.71 -11.73 -10.97
N ARG A 116 -17.51 -12.32 -10.07
CA ARG A 116 -17.23 -12.27 -8.62
C ARG A 116 -15.93 -12.97 -8.26
N GLY A 117 -15.64 -14.13 -8.88
CA GLY A 117 -14.37 -14.83 -8.70
C GLY A 117 -13.18 -13.98 -9.12
N LYS A 118 -13.24 -13.40 -10.32
CA LYS A 118 -12.16 -12.54 -10.84
C LYS A 118 -11.98 -11.24 -10.05
N ILE A 119 -13.05 -10.63 -9.56
CA ILE A 119 -12.93 -9.47 -8.66
C ILE A 119 -12.16 -9.83 -7.39
N ARG A 120 -12.45 -10.98 -6.76
CA ARG A 120 -11.74 -11.42 -5.54
C ARG A 120 -10.27 -11.72 -5.81
N GLU A 121 -9.97 -12.36 -6.93
CA GLU A 121 -8.59 -12.62 -7.37
C GLU A 121 -7.79 -11.32 -7.53
N LEU A 122 -8.36 -10.34 -8.24
CA LEU A 122 -7.74 -9.02 -8.41
C LEU A 122 -7.63 -8.27 -7.08
N GLU A 123 -8.63 -8.35 -6.22
CA GLU A 123 -8.60 -7.73 -4.90
C GLU A 123 -7.46 -8.27 -4.03
N SER A 124 -7.23 -9.58 -4.05
CA SER A 124 -6.11 -10.23 -3.36
C SER A 124 -4.77 -9.74 -3.92
N ARG A 125 -4.60 -9.73 -5.25
CA ARG A 125 -3.35 -9.26 -5.87
C ARG A 125 -3.04 -7.79 -5.56
N ILE A 126 -4.07 -6.94 -5.57
CA ILE A 126 -3.93 -5.53 -5.18
C ILE A 126 -3.55 -5.41 -3.71
N ASP A 127 -4.11 -6.24 -2.84
CA ASP A 127 -3.79 -6.24 -1.41
C ASP A 127 -2.34 -6.69 -1.15
N ASP A 128 -1.88 -7.72 -1.85
CA ASP A 128 -0.50 -8.20 -1.77
C ASP A 128 0.49 -7.14 -2.25
N LEU A 129 0.18 -6.45 -3.36
CA LEU A 129 1.01 -5.33 -3.84
C LEU A 129 1.04 -4.17 -2.84
N ALA A 130 -0.12 -3.82 -2.26
CA ALA A 130 -0.19 -2.79 -1.24
C ALA A 130 0.69 -3.11 -0.03
N ALA A 131 0.66 -4.36 0.42
CA ALA A 131 1.50 -4.82 1.52
C ALA A 131 2.99 -4.75 1.17
N LYS A 132 3.40 -5.19 -0.02
CA LYS A 132 4.80 -5.13 -0.49
C LYS A 132 5.30 -3.69 -0.58
N ILE A 133 4.51 -2.79 -1.17
CA ILE A 133 4.85 -1.36 -1.30
C ILE A 133 5.01 -0.74 0.09
N LEU A 134 4.06 -0.98 1.01
CA LEU A 134 4.14 -0.47 2.37
C LEU A 134 5.37 -1.02 3.11
N ALA A 135 5.64 -2.31 3.01
CA ALA A 135 6.77 -2.95 3.68
C ALA A 135 8.11 -2.38 3.21
N MET A 136 8.31 -2.24 1.89
CA MET A 136 9.53 -1.66 1.35
C MET A 136 9.71 -0.20 1.76
N THR A 137 8.62 0.57 1.76
CA THR A 137 8.70 1.96 2.19
C THR A 137 9.06 2.07 3.67
N LEU A 138 8.46 1.22 4.52
CA LEU A 138 8.82 1.16 5.94
C LEU A 138 10.27 0.75 6.16
N GLN A 139 10.77 -0.20 5.37
CA GLN A 139 12.14 -0.65 5.49
C GLN A 139 13.12 0.48 5.11
N ASP A 140 12.89 1.17 4.00
CA ASP A 140 13.68 2.32 3.56
C ASP A 140 13.66 3.44 4.61
N ASP A 141 12.47 3.77 5.12
CA ASP A 141 12.27 4.76 6.19
C ASP A 141 13.00 4.40 7.50
N ILE A 142 13.15 3.11 7.82
CA ILE A 142 13.88 2.62 9.01
C ILE A 142 15.38 2.68 8.78
N GLU A 143 15.85 2.20 7.62
CA GLU A 143 17.27 2.22 7.25
C GLU A 143 17.81 3.66 7.25
N ASP A 144 17.05 4.61 6.68
CA ASP A 144 17.41 6.02 6.70
C ASP A 144 17.46 6.61 8.13
N ALA A 145 16.55 6.19 9.02
CA ALA A 145 16.53 6.67 10.41
C ALA A 145 17.71 6.14 11.23
N GLU A 146 18.13 4.88 11.02
CA GLU A 146 19.29 4.29 11.69
C GLU A 146 20.61 4.94 11.23
N ILE A 147 20.73 5.32 9.96
CA ILE A 147 21.93 5.99 9.41
C ILE A 147 22.14 7.40 10.00
N VAL A 148 21.06 8.09 10.40
CA VAL A 148 21.16 9.44 11.01
C VAL A 148 21.61 9.38 12.47
N GLU A 149 21.34 8.29 13.20
CA GLU A 149 21.79 8.12 14.60
C GLU A 149 23.31 7.85 14.73
N GLU A 150 23.99 7.42 13.65
CA GLU A 150 25.43 7.11 13.64
C GLU A 150 26.36 8.30 13.27
N LYS A 151 25.82 9.52 13.11
CA LYS A 151 26.59 10.74 12.80
C LYS A 151 26.54 11.78 13.92
#